data_AF-A0A3P8DRI3-F1
#
_entry.id   AF-A0A3P8DRI3-F1
#
_cell.length_a   1.000
_cell.length_b   1.000
_cell.length_c   1.000
_cell.angle_alpha   90.00
_cell.angle_beta   90.00
_cell.angle_gamma   90.00
#
_symmetry.space_group_name_H-M   'P 1'
#
loop_
_entity.id
_entity.type
_entity.pdbx_description
1 polymer ?
#
loop_
_entity_poly.entity_id
_entity_poly.type
_entity_poly.pdbx_seq_one_letter_code
_entity_poly.pdbx_strand_id
1 'polypeptide(L)'
;MFDKQYPDHKWSTIEIHCDEFVELFDKQYPDHKWSTIELKIHRLLVELFQAATKYPPPRGLTHNVQSRALYAVDILLEWRSNGYASSNPKDIYPVVCEVNFSPDCERACLYHSNFFNDIFSCLFLDQSSDLCNMHKLT
;
A
#
# COMPACT_ATOMS: atom_id res chain seq x y z
N MET A 1 6.78 -14.65 3.83
CA MET A 1 7.67 -13.54 4.28
C MET A 1 8.47 -13.87 5.55
N PHE A 2 8.27 -15.01 6.22
CA PHE A 2 9.01 -15.37 7.44
C PHE A 2 9.36 -16.86 7.40
N ASP A 3 10.56 -17.24 6.94
CA ASP A 3 10.87 -18.67 6.81
C ASP A 3 12.30 -19.04 7.22
N LYS A 4 13.03 -18.14 7.87
CA LYS A 4 14.44 -18.41 8.22
C LYS A 4 14.87 -18.11 9.65
N GLN A 5 13.98 -17.66 10.55
CA GLN A 5 14.44 -17.17 11.86
C GLN A 5 13.84 -17.87 13.09
N TYR A 6 12.90 -18.80 12.95
CA TYR A 6 12.27 -19.45 14.11
C TYR A 6 12.13 -20.97 13.88
N PRO A 7 13.03 -21.80 14.44
CA PRO A 7 12.95 -23.26 14.35
C PRO A 7 11.85 -23.88 15.24
N ASP A 8 11.17 -23.08 16.08
CA ASP A 8 10.04 -23.52 16.90
C ASP A 8 8.75 -22.85 16.41
N HIS A 9 7.77 -23.68 16.05
CA HIS A 9 6.51 -23.33 15.37
C HIS A 9 5.51 -22.52 16.21
N LYS A 10 5.94 -21.40 16.78
CA LYS A 10 5.06 -20.37 17.35
C LYS A 10 5.18 -19.12 16.50
N TRP A 11 4.23 -18.96 15.57
CA TRP A 11 4.07 -17.71 14.83
C TRP A 11 3.67 -16.62 15.83
N SER A 12 4.60 -15.76 16.21
CA SER A 12 4.28 -14.50 16.88
C SER A 12 4.16 -13.41 15.83
N THR A 13 3.00 -12.76 15.75
CA THR A 13 2.87 -11.53 14.97
C THR A 13 3.79 -10.48 15.60
N ILE A 14 4.72 -9.96 14.82
CA ILE A 14 5.56 -8.82 15.22
C ILE A 14 4.87 -7.58 14.67
N GLU A 15 4.48 -6.66 15.56
CA GLU A 15 4.07 -5.32 15.17
C GLU A 15 5.33 -4.49 14.92
N ILE A 16 5.44 -3.90 13.74
CA ILE A 16 6.53 -3.03 13.33
C ILE A 16 5.90 -1.69 12.95
N HIS A 17 6.37 -0.61 13.59
CA HIS A 17 5.91 0.74 13.27
C HIS A 17 6.47 1.21 11.92
N CYS A 18 5.75 2.12 11.24
CA CYS A 18 6.11 2.47 9.85
C CYS A 18 7.46 3.20 9.73
N ASP A 19 7.84 3.94 10.78
CA ASP A 19 9.10 4.66 10.91
C ASP A 19 10.32 3.74 11.06
N GLU A 20 10.12 2.53 11.60
CA GLU A 20 11.18 1.52 11.74
C GLU A 20 11.19 0.52 10.57
N PHE A 21 10.05 0.33 9.92
CA PHE A 21 9.84 -0.75 8.95
C PHE A 21 10.85 -0.72 7.79
N VAL A 22 11.07 0.44 7.19
CA VAL A 22 11.94 0.58 6.01
C VAL A 22 13.38 0.19 6.34
N GLU A 23 13.90 0.67 7.48
CA GLU A 23 15.26 0.37 7.91
C GLU A 23 15.45 -1.13 8.21
N LEU A 24 14.49 -1.73 8.92
CA LEU A 24 14.52 -3.16 9.24
C LEU A 24 14.42 -4.02 7.97
N PHE A 25 13.56 -3.64 7.04
CA PHE A 25 13.38 -4.35 5.78
C PHE A 25 14.66 -4.30 4.92
N ASP A 26 15.22 -3.11 4.73
CA ASP A 26 16.45 -2.91 3.93
C ASP A 26 17.66 -3.62 4.54
N LYS A 27 17.71 -3.70 5.89
CA LYS A 27 18.75 -4.46 6.60
C LYS A 27 18.58 -5.97 6.41
N GLN A 28 17.35 -6.47 6.42
CA GLN A 28 17.04 -7.89 6.25
C GLN A 28 17.21 -8.36 4.81
N TYR A 29 16.92 -7.50 3.83
CA TYR A 29 16.96 -7.80 2.39
C TYR A 29 17.78 -6.76 1.62
N PRO A 30 19.13 -6.74 1.78
CA PRO A 30 19.97 -5.69 1.18
C PRO A 30 19.90 -5.62 -0.35
N ASP A 31 19.63 -6.76 -1.01
CA ASP A 31 19.49 -6.86 -2.47
C ASP A 31 18.09 -6.46 -2.99
N HIS A 32 17.13 -6.19 -2.09
CA HIS A 32 15.77 -5.80 -2.43
C HIS A 32 15.39 -4.53 -1.65
N LYS A 33 15.74 -3.36 -2.19
CA LYS A 33 15.41 -2.08 -1.56
C LYS A 33 13.90 -1.87 -1.45
N TRP A 34 13.44 -1.46 -0.27
CA TRP A 34 12.02 -1.17 -0.01
C TRP A 34 11.44 -0.19 -1.04
N SER A 35 12.18 0.85 -1.38
CA SER A 35 11.77 1.85 -2.38
C SER A 35 11.38 1.24 -3.75
N THR A 36 12.03 0.14 -4.14
CA THR A 36 11.67 -0.58 -5.37
C THR A 36 10.33 -1.29 -5.24
N ILE A 37 10.02 -1.82 -4.05
CA ILE A 37 8.77 -2.54 -3.77
C ILE A 37 7.63 -1.56 -3.57
N GLU A 38 7.88 -0.45 -2.88
CA GLU A 38 6.95 0.67 -2.73
C GLU A 38 6.51 1.22 -4.10
N LEU A 39 7.45 1.39 -5.04
CA LEU A 39 7.10 1.79 -6.41
C LEU A 39 6.17 0.77 -7.10
N LYS A 40 6.38 -0.53 -6.86
CA LYS A 40 5.46 -1.58 -7.37
C LYS A 40 4.09 -1.48 -6.71
N ILE A 41 4.02 -1.16 -5.42
CA ILE A 41 2.76 -0.94 -4.68
C ILE A 41 2.01 0.26 -5.28
N HIS A 42 2.70 1.39 -5.49
CA HIS A 42 2.10 2.59 -6.10
C HIS A 42 1.51 2.27 -7.47
N ARG A 43 2.27 1.59 -8.32
CA ARG A 43 1.80 1.16 -9.64
C ARG A 43 0.60 0.22 -9.55
N LEU A 44 0.64 -0.77 -8.65
CA LEU A 44 -0.46 -1.69 -8.42
C LEU A 44 -1.75 -0.96 -8.04
N LEU A 45 -1.67 0.03 -7.14
CA LEU A 45 -2.83 0.83 -6.72
C LEU A 45 -3.42 1.66 -7.86
N VAL A 46 -2.58 2.26 -8.71
CA VAL A 46 -3.03 2.99 -9.90
C VAL A 46 -3.74 2.05 -10.88
N GLU A 47 -3.11 0.91 -11.21
CA GLU A 47 -3.66 -0.08 -12.14
C GLU A 47 -4.98 -0.68 -11.62
N LEU A 48 -5.10 -0.90 -10.30
CA LEU A 48 -6.32 -1.37 -9.65
C LEU A 48 -7.51 -0.43 -9.90
N PHE A 49 -7.34 0.87 -9.64
CA PHE A 49 -8.44 1.84 -9.84
C PHE A 49 -8.70 2.16 -11.32
N GLN A 50 -7.68 2.10 -12.18
CA GLN A 50 -7.88 2.16 -13.63
C GLN A 50 -8.73 0.98 -14.13
N ALA A 51 -8.47 -0.23 -13.65
CA ALA A 51 -9.26 -1.40 -13.98
C ALA A 51 -10.70 -1.29 -13.43
N ALA A 52 -10.85 -0.83 -12.19
CA ALA A 52 -12.16 -0.64 -11.55
C ALA A 52 -13.02 0.41 -12.26
N THR A 53 -12.42 1.41 -12.90
CA THR A 53 -13.12 2.49 -13.62
C THR A 53 -13.32 2.23 -15.11
N LYS A 54 -12.87 1.07 -15.62
CA LYS A 54 -12.91 0.74 -17.05
C LYS A 54 -14.32 0.58 -17.64
N TYR A 55 -15.31 0.25 -16.81
CA TYR A 55 -16.69 0.00 -17.23
C TYR A 55 -17.67 0.84 -16.43
N PRO A 56 -18.84 1.18 -17.00
CA PRO A 56 -19.89 1.85 -16.25
C PRO A 56 -20.50 0.93 -15.17
N PRO A 57 -21.27 1.48 -14.23
CA PRO A 57 -22.08 0.70 -13.30
C PRO A 57 -23.02 -0.26 -14.04
N PRO A 58 -23.31 -1.45 -13.49
CA PRO A 58 -22.90 -1.94 -12.17
C PRO A 58 -21.53 -2.62 -12.14
N ARG A 59 -20.84 -2.74 -13.28
CA ARG A 59 -19.58 -3.52 -13.38
C ARG A 59 -18.36 -2.74 -12.91
N GLY A 60 -18.36 -1.42 -13.05
CA GLY A 60 -17.24 -0.58 -12.63
C GLY A 60 -17.68 0.69 -11.91
N LEU A 61 -16.68 1.36 -11.36
CA LEU A 61 -16.81 2.63 -10.68
C LEU A 61 -16.87 3.76 -11.71
N THR A 62 -17.74 4.74 -11.49
CA THR A 62 -17.89 5.90 -12.37
C THR A 62 -17.65 7.18 -11.58
N HIS A 63 -17.07 8.16 -12.25
CA HIS A 63 -16.84 9.48 -11.70
C HIS A 63 -18.18 10.18 -11.41
N ASN A 64 -18.28 10.79 -10.23
CA ASN A 64 -19.33 11.73 -9.86
C ASN A 64 -18.67 12.92 -9.17
N VAL A 65 -18.91 14.13 -9.69
CA VAL A 65 -18.29 15.37 -9.20
C VAL A 65 -18.58 15.65 -7.73
N GLN A 66 -19.73 15.18 -7.22
CA GLN A 66 -20.16 15.36 -5.84
C GLN A 66 -19.71 14.21 -4.92
N SER A 67 -19.05 13.18 -5.45
CA SER A 67 -18.61 12.02 -4.67
C SER A 67 -17.11 12.03 -4.43
N ARG A 68 -16.73 11.58 -3.24
CA ARG A 68 -15.36 11.26 -2.83
C ARG A 68 -15.39 9.93 -2.08
N ALA A 69 -14.30 9.19 -2.11
CA ALA A 69 -14.23 7.88 -1.49
C ALA A 69 -12.86 7.67 -0.83
N LEU A 70 -12.88 7.02 0.32
CA LEU A 70 -11.70 6.55 1.03
C LEU A 70 -11.72 5.01 1.00
N TYR A 71 -10.59 4.44 0.62
CA TYR A 71 -10.38 2.99 0.58
C TYR A 71 -9.15 2.62 1.40
N ALA A 72 -9.22 1.51 2.15
CA ALA A 72 -8.04 0.83 2.65
C ALA A 72 -7.76 -0.38 1.75
N VAL A 73 -6.49 -0.60 1.43
CA VAL A 73 -6.06 -1.71 0.58
C VAL A 73 -5.09 -2.57 1.37
N ASP A 74 -5.49 -3.81 1.63
CA ASP A 74 -4.65 -4.79 2.31
C ASP A 74 -3.77 -5.49 1.28
N ILE A 75 -2.46 -5.47 1.53
CA ILE A 75 -1.45 -5.99 0.60
C ILE A 75 -0.54 -6.97 1.34
N LEU A 76 -0.28 -8.11 0.70
CA LEU A 76 0.79 -9.02 1.08
C LEU A 76 1.93 -8.98 0.05
N LEU A 77 3.12 -9.37 0.51
CA LEU A 77 4.30 -9.47 -0.35
C LEU A 77 4.63 -10.93 -0.61
N GLU A 78 4.88 -11.27 -1.88
CA GLU A 78 5.27 -12.61 -2.28
C GLU A 78 6.55 -12.63 -3.11
N TRP A 79 7.27 -13.74 -3.03
CA TRP A 79 8.45 -13.99 -3.86
C TRP A 79 8.01 -14.57 -5.20
N ARG A 80 8.40 -13.92 -6.30
CA ARG A 80 8.23 -14.44 -7.66
C ARG A 80 9.57 -14.68 -8.32
N SER A 81 9.64 -15.66 -9.20
CA SER A 81 10.83 -15.90 -10.02
C SER A 81 10.93 -14.82 -11.11
N ASN A 82 12.11 -14.20 -11.26
CA ASN A 82 12.35 -13.14 -12.25
C ASN A 82 12.77 -13.68 -13.63
N GLY A 83 12.57 -14.99 -13.88
CA GLY A 83 13.06 -15.68 -15.07
C GLY A 83 14.59 -15.76 -15.12
N TYR A 84 15.13 -16.34 -16.20
CA TYR A 84 16.57 -16.60 -16.36
C TYR A 84 17.40 -15.35 -16.75
N ALA A 85 16.76 -14.18 -16.91
CA ALA A 85 17.39 -12.97 -17.46
C ALA A 85 17.78 -11.91 -16.42
N SER A 86 17.52 -12.14 -15.13
CA SER A 86 17.84 -11.20 -14.05
C SER A 86 19.04 -11.68 -13.22
N SER A 87 19.85 -10.74 -12.75
CA SER A 87 20.93 -10.99 -11.79
C SER A 87 20.41 -11.53 -10.45
N ASN A 88 19.13 -11.31 -10.15
CA ASN A 88 18.47 -11.79 -8.94
C ASN A 88 17.40 -12.85 -9.31
N PRO A 89 17.53 -14.11 -8.86
CA PRO A 89 16.67 -15.21 -9.32
C PRO A 89 15.21 -15.09 -8.86
N LYS A 90 14.97 -14.30 -7.82
CA LYS A 90 13.63 -14.00 -7.27
C LYS A 90 13.53 -12.53 -6.95
N ASP A 91 12.30 -12.03 -6.88
CA ASP A 91 11.99 -10.66 -6.54
C ASP A 91 10.63 -10.59 -5.82
N ILE A 92 10.41 -9.49 -5.11
CA ILE A 92 9.25 -9.30 -4.26
C ILE A 92 8.18 -8.53 -5.03
N TYR A 93 6.96 -9.04 -5.01
CA TYR A 93 5.80 -8.43 -5.65
C TYR A 93 4.65 -8.23 -4.66
N PRO A 94 3.97 -7.08 -4.71
CA PRO A 94 2.76 -6.86 -3.94
C PRO A 94 1.57 -7.61 -4.53
N VAL A 95 0.71 -8.10 -3.65
CA VAL A 95 -0.53 -8.83 -3.97
C VAL A 95 -1.66 -8.20 -3.18
N VAL A 96 -2.71 -7.75 -3.87
CA VAL A 96 -3.93 -7.23 -3.22
C VAL A 96 -4.68 -8.40 -2.59
N CYS A 97 -5.00 -8.26 -1.31
CA CYS A 97 -5.83 -9.21 -0.56
C CYS A 97 -7.27 -8.72 -0.48
N GLU A 98 -7.46 -7.45 -0.11
CA GLU A 98 -8.77 -6.84 0.09
C GLU A 98 -8.73 -5.35 -0.24
N VAL A 99 -9.88 -4.81 -0.65
CA VAL A 99 -10.11 -3.38 -0.86
C VAL A 99 -11.39 -3.01 -0.11
N ASN A 100 -11.24 -2.27 0.99
CA ASN A 100 -12.32 -1.91 1.90
C ASN A 100 -12.79 -0.48 1.65
N PHE A 101 -14.05 -0.29 1.28
CA PHE A 101 -14.69 1.02 1.20
C PHE A 101 -15.13 1.49 2.59
N SER A 102 -14.86 2.75 2.93
CA SER A 102 -15.15 3.32 4.26
C SER A 102 -14.48 2.52 5.39
N PRO A 103 -13.14 2.40 5.38
CA PRO A 103 -12.42 1.59 6.35
C PRO A 103 -12.52 2.16 7.77
N ASP A 104 -12.34 1.30 8.77
CA ASP A 104 -12.08 1.74 10.14
C ASP A 104 -10.73 2.47 10.21
N CYS A 105 -10.74 3.67 10.75
CA CYS A 105 -9.60 4.59 10.78
C CYS A 105 -9.10 4.85 12.22
N GLU A 106 -9.56 4.10 13.23
CA GLU A 106 -9.15 4.29 14.63
C GLU A 106 -7.61 4.27 14.77
N ARG A 107 -6.97 3.27 14.20
CA ARG A 107 -5.49 3.16 14.20
C ARG A 107 -4.81 4.30 13.46
N ALA A 108 -5.36 4.72 12.31
CA ALA A 108 -4.78 5.82 11.54
C ALA A 108 -4.84 7.15 12.33
N CYS A 109 -5.93 7.39 13.06
CA CYS A 109 -6.06 8.56 13.93
C CYS A 109 -5.14 8.50 15.15
N LEU A 110 -4.87 7.31 15.67
CA LEU A 110 -3.92 7.11 16.78
C LEU A 110 -2.50 7.51 16.38
N TYR A 111 -2.05 7.11 15.19
CA TYR A 111 -0.70 7.38 14.70
C TYR A 111 -0.57 8.74 14.00
N HIS A 112 -1.65 9.28 13.45
CA HIS A 112 -1.68 10.55 12.74
C HIS A 112 -2.84 11.41 13.25
N SER A 113 -2.55 12.31 14.20
CA SER A 113 -3.56 13.15 14.86
C SER A 113 -4.35 14.05 13.90
N ASN A 114 -3.77 14.41 12.74
CA ASN A 114 -4.41 15.21 11.69
C ASN A 114 -5.03 14.38 10.57
N PHE A 115 -5.10 13.05 10.67
CA PHE A 115 -5.49 12.15 9.58
C PHE A 115 -6.75 12.59 8.82
N PHE A 116 -7.86 12.85 9.52
CA PHE A 116 -9.06 13.31 8.85
C PHE A 116 -8.92 14.73 8.29
N ASN A 117 -8.23 15.63 8.98
CA ASN A 117 -8.00 16.98 8.46
C ASN A 117 -7.25 16.94 7.11
N ASP A 118 -6.24 16.08 7.00
CA ASP A 118 -5.48 15.88 5.76
C ASP A 118 -6.36 15.30 4.65
N ILE A 119 -7.19 14.30 4.96
CA ILE A 119 -8.14 13.70 4.03
C ILE A 119 -9.17 14.73 3.55
N PHE A 120 -9.78 15.49 4.46
CA PHE A 120 -10.79 16.49 4.10
C PHE A 120 -10.20 17.61 3.26
N SER A 121 -8.99 18.06 3.61
CA SER A 121 -8.26 19.09 2.87
C SER A 121 -7.96 18.64 1.43
N CYS A 122 -7.54 17.38 1.26
CA CYS A 122 -7.29 16.79 -0.06
C CYS A 122 -8.59 16.56 -0.86
N LEU A 123 -9.61 15.94 -0.26
CA LEU A 123 -10.79 15.50 -0.98
C LEU A 123 -11.82 16.60 -1.24
N PHE A 124 -11.94 17.60 -0.36
CA PHE A 124 -13.04 18.58 -0.42
C PHE A 124 -12.57 20.03 -0.56
N LEU A 125 -11.34 20.36 -0.17
CA LEU A 125 -10.82 21.73 -0.24
C LEU A 125 -9.83 21.94 -1.40
N ASP A 126 -9.57 20.89 -2.19
CA ASP A 126 -8.63 20.88 -3.32
C ASP A 126 -7.23 21.43 -2.95
N GLN A 127 -6.80 21.23 -1.70
CA GLN A 127 -5.47 21.63 -1.26
C GLN A 127 -4.41 20.69 -1.84
N SER A 128 -3.20 21.21 -2.10
CA SER A 128 -2.12 20.40 -2.67
C SER A 128 -1.72 19.27 -1.74
N SER A 129 -1.37 18.12 -2.32
CA SER A 129 -0.84 16.97 -1.57
C SER A 129 0.38 17.31 -0.71
N ASP A 130 1.15 18.34 -1.05
CA ASP A 130 2.32 18.76 -0.28
C ASP A 130 1.97 19.47 1.05
N LEU A 131 0.73 19.96 1.17
CA LEU A 131 0.20 20.61 2.37
C LEU A 131 -0.57 19.63 3.26
N CYS A 132 -0.95 18.47 2.71
CA CYS A 132 -1.57 17.37 3.42
C CYS A 132 -0.49 16.31 3.65
N ASN A 133 -0.59 15.45 4.67
CA ASN A 133 0.34 14.31 4.78
C ASN A 133 -0.02 13.20 3.76
N MET A 134 -0.03 13.53 2.46
CA MET A 134 -0.57 12.71 1.37
C MET A 134 0.43 12.60 0.23
N HIS A 135 0.70 11.38 -0.24
CA HIS A 135 1.51 11.15 -1.43
C HIS A 135 0.64 11.02 -2.67
N LYS A 136 0.87 11.86 -3.67
CA LYS A 136 0.25 11.69 -4.98
C LYS A 136 0.92 10.55 -5.72
N LEU A 137 0.14 9.51 -6.02
CA LEU A 137 0.58 8.45 -6.92
C LEU A 137 0.56 9.00 -8.35
N THR A 138 1.69 8.95 -9.04
CA THR A 138 1.86 9.32 -10.45
C THR A 138 2.09 8.10 -11.32
#